data_AF-A0A960DPE4-F1
#
_entry.id   AF-A0A960DPE4-F1
#
_cell.length_a   1.000
_cell.length_b   1.000
_cell.length_c   1.000
_cell.angle_alpha   90.00
_cell.angle_beta   90.00
_cell.angle_gamma   90.00
#
_symmetry.space_group_name_H-M   'P 1'
#
loop_
_entity.id
_entity.type
_entity.pdbx_description
1 polymer ?
#
loop_
_entity_poly.entity_id
_entity_poly.type
_entity_poly.pdbx_seq_one_letter_code
_entity_poly.pdbx_strand_id
1 'polypeptide(L)'
;PGPQIPLYACGRLMRHYYPFVPLSQGVRTGVAILSYNGEVAFGVTGDWDTVPDVQRLADGIAGGMAELLALADERTAAATGGASGTKRGRRRS
;
A
#
# COMPACT_ATOMS: atom_id res chain seq x y z
N PRO A 1 5.72 -2.55 -10.59
CA PRO A 1 6.71 -2.78 -9.51
C PRO A 1 7.92 -1.83 -9.67
N GLY A 2 8.27 -1.08 -8.63
CA GLY A 2 9.45 -0.20 -8.64
C GLY A 2 10.59 -0.69 -7.75
N PRO A 3 11.75 0.00 -7.76
CA PRO A 3 12.97 -0.45 -7.12
C PRO A 3 12.83 -0.65 -5.60
N GLN A 4 13.29 -1.80 -5.09
CA GLN A 4 13.32 -2.11 -3.65
C GLN A 4 14.68 -1.82 -3.00
N ILE A 5 15.52 -1.06 -3.70
CA ILE A 5 16.81 -0.58 -3.24
C ILE A 5 16.76 0.95 -3.12
N PRO A 6 17.50 1.57 -2.19
CA PRO A 6 17.53 3.01 -2.05
C PRO A 6 18.14 3.67 -3.30
N LEU A 7 17.47 4.70 -3.81
CA LEU A 7 17.95 5.51 -4.93
C LEU A 7 18.51 6.86 -4.43
N TYR A 8 19.39 7.45 -5.23
CA TYR A 8 20.05 8.72 -4.89
C TYR A 8 19.99 9.69 -6.05
N ALA A 9 19.81 10.98 -5.74
CA ALA A 9 19.90 12.08 -6.69
C ALA A 9 20.90 13.11 -6.17
N CYS A 10 21.90 13.48 -6.98
CA CYS A 10 22.97 14.40 -6.59
C CYS A 10 23.62 14.03 -5.23
N GLY A 11 23.84 12.73 -4.99
CA GLY A 11 24.44 12.21 -3.75
C GLY A 11 23.52 12.19 -2.52
N ARG A 12 22.23 12.51 -2.66
CA ARG A 12 21.25 12.51 -1.56
C ARG A 12 20.24 11.38 -1.73
N LEU A 13 19.88 10.74 -0.63
CA LEU A 13 18.90 9.67 -0.58
C LEU A 13 17.52 10.16 -1.02
N MET A 14 16.91 9.47 -1.98
CA MET A 14 15.50 9.64 -2.34
C MET A 14 14.64 9.06 -1.22
N ARG A 15 13.89 9.92 -0.53
CA ARG A 15 13.06 9.53 0.61
C ARG A 15 11.74 8.92 0.19
N HIS A 16 11.06 9.56 -0.76
CA HIS A 16 9.78 9.11 -1.28
C HIS A 16 9.77 9.19 -2.79
N TYR A 17 8.94 8.35 -3.40
CA TYR A 17 8.74 8.32 -4.84
C TYR A 17 7.23 8.29 -5.11
N TYR A 18 6.66 9.46 -5.38
CA TYR A 18 5.23 9.61 -5.65
C TYR A 18 4.97 9.60 -7.16
N PRO A 19 4.12 8.68 -7.66
CA PRO A 19 3.79 8.64 -9.07
C PRO A 19 2.74 9.71 -9.44
N PHE A 20 2.81 10.20 -10.66
CA PHE A 20 1.83 11.12 -11.25
C PHE A 20 1.48 10.65 -12.66
N VAL A 21 0.20 10.72 -13.03
CA VAL A 21 -0.29 10.36 -14.36
C VAL A 21 -1.06 11.54 -14.97
N PRO A 22 -0.61 12.12 -16.09
CA PRO A 22 -1.36 13.15 -16.80
C PRO A 22 -2.69 12.63 -17.33
N LEU A 23 -3.70 13.49 -17.39
CA LEU A 23 -5.01 13.16 -17.96
C LEU A 23 -5.05 13.52 -19.45
N SER A 24 -5.51 12.56 -20.26
CA SER A 24 -5.81 12.76 -21.68
C SER A 24 -7.25 13.22 -21.87
N GLN A 25 -7.57 13.76 -23.05
CA GLN A 25 -8.94 14.16 -23.39
C GLN A 25 -9.95 13.02 -23.14
N GLY A 26 -11.03 13.33 -22.42
CA GLY A 26 -12.07 12.35 -22.05
C GLY A 26 -11.75 11.49 -20.82
N VAL A 27 -10.53 11.55 -20.27
CA VAL A 27 -10.16 10.87 -19.02
C VAL A 27 -10.36 11.84 -17.86
N ARG A 28 -11.32 11.52 -16.97
CA ARG A 28 -11.66 12.37 -15.83
C ARG A 28 -10.82 12.10 -14.58
N THR A 29 -10.33 10.87 -14.43
CA THR A 29 -9.52 10.47 -13.27
C THR A 29 -8.46 9.45 -13.69
N GLY A 30 -7.28 9.55 -13.11
CA GLY A 30 -6.18 8.59 -13.27
C GLY A 30 -5.60 8.22 -11.91
N VAL A 31 -5.24 6.94 -11.75
CA VAL A 31 -4.56 6.42 -10.56
C VAL A 31 -3.27 5.75 -10.98
N ALA A 32 -2.15 6.15 -10.36
CA ALA A 32 -0.85 5.55 -10.56
C ALA A 32 -0.37 4.88 -9.27
N ILE A 33 0.24 3.70 -9.39
CA ILE A 33 0.72 2.93 -8.24
C ILE A 33 2.21 2.64 -8.47
N LEU A 34 3.01 2.91 -7.45
CA LEU A 34 4.44 2.66 -7.48
C LEU A 34 4.89 2.06 -6.15
N SER A 35 5.77 1.07 -6.20
CA SER A 35 6.46 0.58 -5.02
C SER A 35 7.91 1.09 -5.01
N TYR A 36 8.39 1.56 -3.87
CA TYR A 36 9.77 2.01 -3.70
C TYR A 36 10.25 1.70 -2.29
N ASN A 37 11.37 0.99 -2.18
CA ASN A 37 12.08 0.75 -0.92
C ASN A 37 11.17 0.34 0.26
N GLY A 38 10.31 -0.66 0.04
CA GLY A 38 9.36 -1.16 1.04
C GLY A 38 8.06 -0.37 1.19
N GLU A 39 7.92 0.78 0.53
CA GLU A 39 6.70 1.59 0.54
C GLU A 39 5.92 1.42 -0.78
N VAL A 40 4.60 1.56 -0.72
CA VAL A 40 3.73 1.68 -1.90
C VAL A 40 3.06 3.05 -1.86
N ALA A 41 3.15 3.79 -2.95
CA ALA A 41 2.53 5.09 -3.14
C ALA A 41 1.44 5.02 -4.20
N PHE A 42 0.33 5.71 -3.94
CA PHE A 42 -0.79 5.90 -4.85
C PHE A 42 -0.88 7.38 -5.22
N GLY A 43 -0.77 7.70 -6.50
CA GLY A 43 -1.01 9.03 -7.05
C GLY A 43 -2.38 9.10 -7.69
N VAL A 44 -3.26 9.96 -7.20
CA VAL A 44 -4.61 10.16 -7.75
C VAL A 44 -4.66 11.52 -8.44
N THR A 45 -5.03 11.54 -9.72
CA THR A 45 -5.17 12.75 -10.52
C THR A 45 -6.61 12.84 -11.00
N GLY A 46 -7.27 13.97 -10.77
CA GLY A 46 -8.64 14.24 -11.20
C GLY A 46 -8.69 15.48 -12.09
N ASP A 47 -9.60 15.46 -13.04
CA ASP A 47 -9.93 16.62 -13.85
C ASP A 47 -10.64 17.65 -12.97
N TRP A 48 -10.09 18.86 -12.94
CA TRP A 48 -10.53 19.92 -12.05
C TRP A 48 -12.00 20.32 -12.28
N ASP A 49 -12.43 20.34 -13.54
CA ASP A 49 -13.77 20.82 -13.91
C ASP A 49 -14.85 19.76 -13.70
N THR A 50 -14.48 18.46 -13.74
CA THR A 50 -15.45 17.36 -13.74
C THR A 50 -15.39 16.45 -12.52
N VAL A 51 -14.34 16.56 -11.68
CA VAL A 51 -14.13 15.70 -10.50
C VAL A 51 -13.76 16.55 -9.26
N PRO A 52 -14.70 17.34 -8.72
CA PRO A 52 -14.44 18.22 -7.57
C PRO A 52 -14.14 17.45 -6.27
N ASP A 53 -14.45 16.15 -6.22
CA ASP A 53 -14.29 15.30 -5.05
C ASP A 53 -13.26 14.18 -5.25
N VAL A 54 -12.25 14.40 -6.10
CA VAL A 54 -11.13 13.46 -6.32
C VAL A 54 -10.48 12.98 -5.02
N GLN A 55 -10.47 13.82 -3.98
CA GLN A 55 -9.95 13.47 -2.67
C GLN A 55 -10.70 12.30 -2.03
N ARG A 56 -12.02 12.16 -2.26
CA ARG A 56 -12.79 11.01 -1.74
C ARG A 56 -12.28 9.68 -2.28
N LEU A 57 -11.82 9.65 -3.53
CA LEU A 57 -11.20 8.46 -4.10
C LEU A 57 -9.87 8.15 -3.41
N ALA A 58 -9.03 9.16 -3.18
CA ALA A 58 -7.77 8.99 -2.47
C ALA A 58 -7.99 8.47 -1.03
N ASP A 59 -8.95 9.06 -0.31
CA ASP A 59 -9.31 8.65 1.05
C ASP A 59 -9.87 7.22 1.08
N GLY A 60 -10.70 6.87 0.09
CA GLY A 60 -11.23 5.51 -0.06
C GLY A 60 -10.13 4.47 -0.29
N ILE A 61 -9.13 4.78 -1.13
CA ILE A 61 -7.97 3.91 -1.34
C ILE A 61 -7.18 3.74 -0.03
N ALA A 62 -6.90 4.85 0.67
CA ALA A 62 -6.19 4.81 1.95
C ALA A 62 -6.93 3.97 3.01
N GLY A 63 -8.25 4.17 3.12
CA GLY A 63 -9.11 3.41 4.03
C GLY A 63 -9.15 1.92 3.69
N GLY A 64 -9.34 1.56 2.42
CA GLY A 64 -9.33 0.17 1.99
C GLY A 64 -7.99 -0.53 2.21
N MET A 65 -6.87 0.17 2.01
CA MET A 65 -5.54 -0.36 2.32
C MET A 65 -5.36 -0.59 3.82
N ALA A 66 -5.85 0.33 4.67
CA ALA A 66 -5.80 0.15 6.12
C ALA A 66 -6.63 -1.06 6.58
N GLU A 67 -7.82 -1.27 6.02
CA GLU A 67 -8.66 -2.45 6.29
C GLU A 67 -7.95 -3.75 5.89
N LEU A 68 -7.37 -3.80 4.69
CA LEU A 68 -6.65 -4.99 4.21
C LEU A 68 -5.42 -5.32 5.07
N LEU A 69 -4.69 -4.31 5.53
CA LEU A 69 -3.53 -4.50 6.42
C LEU A 69 -3.97 -5.06 7.78
N ALA A 70 -5.04 -4.52 8.37
CA ALA A 70 -5.59 -5.03 9.64
C ALA A 70 -5.97 -6.52 9.53
N LEU A 71 -6.67 -6.90 8.47
CA LEU A 71 -7.05 -8.30 8.22
C LEU A 71 -5.83 -9.21 7.98
N ALA A 72 -4.80 -8.72 7.31
CA ALA A 72 -3.57 -9.47 7.07
C ALA A 72 -2.78 -9.71 8.37
N ASP A 73 -2.75 -8.72 9.26
CA ASP A 73 -2.11 -8.81 10.58
C ASP A 73 -2.84 -9.84 11.46
N GLU A 74 -4.18 -9.80 11.50
CA GLU A 74 -5.00 -10.80 12.21
C GLU A 74 -4.74 -12.22 11.71
N ARG A 75 -4.69 -12.41 10.38
CA ARG A 75 -4.37 -13.70 9.76
C ARG A 75 -2.97 -14.18 10.15
N THR A 76 -1.99 -13.28 10.19
CA THR A 76 -0.60 -13.61 10.56
C THR A 76 -0.50 -13.99 12.04
N ALA A 77 -1.23 -13.30 12.92
CA ALA A 77 -1.32 -13.61 14.35
C ALA A 77 -1.97 -14.99 14.58
N ALA A 78 -3.06 -15.31 13.86
CA ALA A 78 -3.72 -16.61 13.95
C ALA A 78 -2.79 -17.77 13.48
N ALA A 79 -2.03 -17.55 12.41
CA ALA A 79 -1.09 -18.54 11.89
C ALA A 79 0.09 -18.83 12.85
N THR A 80 0.56 -17.81 13.56
CA THR A 80 1.68 -17.94 14.51
C THR A 80 1.23 -18.50 15.87
N GLY A 81 0.01 -18.20 16.32
CA GLY A 81 -0.57 -18.73 17.56
C GLY A 81 -0.87 -20.24 17.54
N GLY A 82 -1.16 -20.81 16.36
CA GLY A 82 -1.42 -22.25 16.20
C GLY A 82 -0.21 -23.16 16.39
N ALA A 83 1.02 -22.64 16.22
CA ALA A 83 2.25 -23.43 16.32
C ALA A 83 2.69 -23.73 17.77
N SER A 84 2.16 -22.98 18.76
CA SER A 84 2.53 -23.15 20.18
C SER A 84 1.66 -24.16 20.93
N GLY A 85 0.53 -24.60 20.38
CA GLY A 85 -0.47 -25.43 21.08
C GLY A 85 -0.18 -26.93 21.15
N THR A 86 0.71 -27.47 20.31
CA THR A 86 0.78 -28.93 20.06
C THR A 86 1.86 -29.68 20.87
N LYS A 87 2.61 -29.03 21.78
CA LYS A 87 3.70 -29.67 22.57
C LYS A 87 3.37 -29.90 24.05
N ARG A 88 2.10 -30.05 24.45
CA ARG A 88 1.73 -30.32 25.85
C ARG A 88 0.80 -31.54 25.99
N GLY A 89 1.25 -32.68 25.47
CA GLY A 89 0.47 -33.93 25.52
C GLY A 89 1.29 -35.19 25.24
N ARG A 90 2.50 -35.31 25.80
CA ARG A 90 3.23 -36.59 25.80
C ARG A 90 4.13 -36.68 27.03
N ARG A 91 3.52 -36.97 28.18
CA ARG A 91 4.22 -37.53 29.35
C ARG A 91 3.19 -38.17 30.29
N ARG A 92 3.55 -39.37 30.77
CA ARG A 92 2.86 -40.29 31.70
C ARG A 92 1.92 -41.25 30.96
N SER A 93 2.05 -42.57 31.08
CA SER A 93 2.81 -43.44 32.00
C SER A 93 3.03 -44.78 31.34
#